data_AF-G1EQW2-F1
#
_entry.id   AF-G1EQW2-F1
#
_cell.length_a   1.000
_cell.length_b   1.000
_cell.length_c   1.000
_cell.angle_alpha   90.00
_cell.angle_beta   90.00
_cell.angle_gamma   90.00
#
_symmetry.space_group_name_H-M   'P 1'
#
loop_
_entity.id
_entity.type
_entity.pdbx_description
1 polymer ?
#
loop_
_entity_poly.entity_id
_entity_poly.type
_entity_poly.pdbx_seq_one_letter_code
_entity_poly.pdbx_strand_id
1 'polypeptide(L)'
;GVYDLMVPDAECLKVSSEILDSLNIGKYVLKINHRRLLDGMFEACGVPDDKFRSTCSTIDKLDKSPWDEVRTEMINEKGISPDAADRIGEYVRLNGGLELAEKLLNDEKLSKSKAAIEGLEGIKLLLNYCEIYGIKDKILFDLSLARGL
;
A
#
# COMPACT_ATOMS: atom_id res chain seq x y z
N GLY A 1 2.13 -21.22 9.52
CA GLY A 1 1.16 -22.33 9.52
C GLY A 1 0.17 -22.14 8.40
N VAL A 2 -0.75 -23.07 8.20
CA VAL A 2 -1.93 -22.87 7.33
C VAL A 2 -3.03 -22.35 8.24
N TYR A 3 -3.49 -21.13 7.98
CA TYR A 3 -4.52 -20.43 8.75
C TYR A 3 -5.51 -19.77 7.80
N ASP A 4 -6.65 -19.34 8.33
CA ASP A 4 -7.58 -18.50 7.57
C ASP A 4 -6.91 -17.17 7.19
N LEU A 5 -7.29 -16.66 6.02
CA LEU A 5 -6.68 -15.48 5.41
C LEU A 5 -6.74 -14.29 6.35
N MET A 6 -5.65 -13.54 6.46
CA MET A 6 -5.52 -12.27 7.20
C MET A 6 -5.74 -12.35 8.72
N VAL A 7 -6.08 -13.53 9.29
CA VAL A 7 -6.25 -13.67 10.75
C VAL A 7 -4.93 -13.45 11.49
N PRO A 8 -3.81 -14.14 11.15
CA PRO A 8 -2.54 -13.90 11.82
C PRO A 8 -1.97 -12.50 11.53
N ASP A 9 -2.22 -11.97 10.34
CA ASP A 9 -1.81 -10.63 9.92
C ASP A 9 -2.47 -9.55 10.79
N ALA A 10 -3.77 -9.69 11.04
CA ALA A 10 -4.52 -8.80 11.93
C ALA A 10 -4.06 -8.92 13.39
N GLU A 11 -3.74 -10.13 13.86
CA GLU A 11 -3.17 -10.36 15.19
C GLU A 11 -1.81 -9.65 15.36
N CYS A 12 -0.96 -9.68 14.33
CA CYS A 12 0.32 -8.98 14.35
C CYS A 12 0.14 -7.45 14.50
N LEU A 13 -0.87 -6.87 13.85
CA LEU A 13 -1.21 -5.45 14.01
C LEU A 13 -1.75 -5.16 15.41
N LYS A 14 -2.57 -6.06 15.96
CA LYS A 14 -3.10 -5.96 17.32
C LYS A 14 -2.00 -5.97 18.37
N VAL A 15 -1.09 -6.94 18.31
CA VAL A 15 0.06 -7.02 19.22
C VAL A 15 0.94 -5.78 19.10
N SER A 16 1.22 -5.33 17.87
CA SER A 16 2.00 -4.09 17.66
C SER A 16 1.32 -2.88 18.29
N SER A 17 0.01 -2.74 18.12
CA SER A 17 -0.77 -1.67 18.76
C SER A 17 -0.71 -1.73 20.29
N GLU A 18 -0.86 -2.91 20.88
CA GLU A 18 -0.80 -3.07 22.34
C GLU A 18 0.57 -2.72 22.93
N ILE A 19 1.65 -3.08 22.23
CA ILE A 19 3.01 -2.70 22.63
C ILE A 19 3.15 -1.18 22.59
N LEU A 20 2.75 -0.52 21.50
CA LEU A 20 2.88 0.94 21.36
C LEU A 20 2.00 1.70 22.37
N ASP A 21 0.79 1.21 22.65
CA ASP A 21 -0.08 1.75 23.71
C ASP A 21 0.59 1.62 25.09
N SER A 22 1.17 0.46 25.39
CA SER A 22 1.83 0.19 26.67
C SER A 22 3.06 1.06 26.91
N LEU A 23 3.76 1.45 25.83
CA LEU A 23 4.91 2.36 25.90
C LEU A 23 4.51 3.83 26.12
N ASN A 24 3.23 4.17 25.94
CA ASN A 24 2.68 5.53 26.13
C ASN A 24 3.47 6.63 25.39
N ILE A 25 3.81 6.38 24.13
CA ILE A 25 4.64 7.29 23.30
C ILE A 25 3.84 8.41 22.59
N GLY A 26 2.56 8.56 22.93
CA GLY A 26 1.64 9.48 22.27
C GLY A 26 0.92 8.85 21.07
N LYS A 27 0.44 9.72 20.17
CA LYS A 27 -0.33 9.28 18.98
C LYS A 27 0.59 8.62 17.95
N TYR A 28 0.14 7.52 17.37
CA TYR A 28 0.83 6.81 16.31
C TYR A 28 -0.17 6.33 15.25
N VAL A 29 0.37 5.93 14.10
CA VAL A 29 -0.37 5.34 13.00
C VAL A 29 0.41 4.14 12.47
N LEU A 30 -0.27 3.03 12.24
CA LEU A 30 0.24 1.84 11.57
C LEU A 30 -0.18 1.91 10.11
N LYS A 31 0.78 2.25 9.23
CA LYS A 31 0.56 2.21 7.78
C LYS A 31 0.58 0.76 7.31
N ILE A 32 -0.39 0.38 6.48
CA ILE A 32 -0.47 -0.94 5.85
C ILE A 32 -0.62 -0.81 4.34
N ASN A 33 -0.13 -1.82 3.63
CA ASN A 33 -0.29 -1.99 2.20
C ASN A 33 -0.11 -3.47 1.83
N HIS A 34 -0.34 -3.85 0.57
CA HIS A 34 -0.22 -5.21 0.09
C HIS A 34 0.70 -5.31 -1.13
N ARG A 35 1.66 -6.25 -1.10
CA ARG A 35 2.63 -6.42 -2.20
C ARG A 35 1.96 -6.67 -3.56
N ARG A 36 1.00 -7.59 -3.62
CA ARG A 36 0.27 -7.88 -4.87
C ARG A 36 -0.51 -6.68 -5.41
N LEU A 37 -0.94 -5.76 -4.53
CA LEU A 37 -1.58 -4.53 -4.97
C LEU A 37 -0.56 -3.62 -5.65
N LEU A 38 0.64 -3.47 -5.08
CA LEU A 38 1.72 -2.72 -5.74
C LEU A 38 2.08 -3.34 -7.09
N ASP A 39 2.20 -4.67 -7.16
CA ASP A 39 2.48 -5.40 -8.41
C ASP A 39 1.44 -5.05 -9.48
N GLY A 40 0.16 -5.26 -9.18
CA GLY A 40 -0.93 -5.00 -10.13
C GLY A 40 -1.12 -3.52 -10.48
N MET A 41 -0.84 -2.61 -9.53
CA MET A 41 -0.91 -1.17 -9.76
C MET A 41 0.18 -0.70 -10.73
N PHE A 42 1.42 -1.19 -10.57
CA PHE A 42 2.51 -0.82 -11.47
C PHE A 42 2.34 -1.41 -12.86
N GLU A 43 1.89 -2.66 -12.96
CA GLU A 43 1.49 -3.28 -14.22
C GLU A 43 0.43 -2.43 -14.93
N ALA A 44 -0.63 -2.04 -14.22
CA ALA A 44 -1.70 -1.19 -14.75
C ALA A 44 -1.22 0.22 -15.16
N CYS A 45 -0.15 0.72 -14.55
CA CYS A 45 0.49 1.97 -14.93
C CYS A 45 1.46 1.83 -16.11
N GLY A 46 1.76 0.61 -16.57
CA GLY A 46 2.69 0.35 -17.67
C GLY A 46 4.16 0.28 -17.25
N VAL A 47 4.44 -0.02 -15.98
CA VAL A 47 5.79 -0.27 -15.49
C VAL A 47 6.24 -1.67 -15.94
N PRO A 48 7.41 -1.80 -16.58
CA PRO A 48 7.98 -3.11 -16.90
C PRO A 48 8.29 -3.94 -15.65
N ASP A 49 8.07 -5.25 -15.71
CA ASP A 49 8.30 -6.18 -14.58
C ASP A 49 9.73 -6.11 -14.02
N ASP A 50 10.73 -5.93 -14.89
CA ASP A 50 12.15 -5.80 -14.51
C ASP A 50 12.45 -4.52 -13.72
N LYS A 51 11.54 -3.55 -13.75
CA LYS A 51 11.63 -2.27 -13.03
C LYS A 51 10.74 -2.19 -11.80
N PHE A 52 10.07 -3.28 -11.41
CA PHE A 52 9.19 -3.30 -10.24
C PHE A 52 9.95 -2.86 -8.97
N ARG A 53 11.05 -3.55 -8.64
CA ARG A 53 11.84 -3.29 -7.41
C ARG A 53 12.43 -1.89 -7.37
N SER A 54 12.95 -1.40 -8.50
CA SER A 54 13.52 -0.05 -8.58
C SER A 54 12.45 1.02 -8.41
N THR A 55 11.25 0.80 -8.95
CA THR A 55 10.09 1.69 -8.78
C THR A 55 9.62 1.71 -7.32
N CYS A 56 9.51 0.55 -6.65
CA CYS A 56 9.22 0.48 -5.21
C CYS A 56 10.22 1.27 -4.37
N SER A 57 11.52 1.10 -4.66
CA SER A 57 12.58 1.79 -3.93
C SER A 57 12.51 3.32 -4.07
N THR A 58 12.04 3.82 -5.21
CA THR A 58 11.86 5.25 -5.42
C THR A 58 10.59 5.76 -4.71
N ILE A 59 9.50 4.99 -4.75
CA ILE A 59 8.24 5.34 -4.07
C ILE A 59 8.39 5.37 -2.55
N ASP A 60 9.20 4.49 -1.94
CA ASP A 60 9.50 4.53 -0.50
C ASP A 60 10.10 5.87 -0.03
N LYS A 61 10.71 6.62 -0.96
CA LYS A 61 11.24 7.96 -0.65
C LYS A 61 10.14 9.00 -0.44
N LEU A 62 8.88 8.73 -0.78
CA LEU A 62 7.76 9.67 -0.58
C LEU A 62 7.51 10.03 0.88
N ASP A 63 7.97 9.20 1.83
CA ASP A 63 7.92 9.56 3.25
C ASP A 63 8.87 10.72 3.61
N LYS A 64 9.84 11.05 2.75
CA LYS A 64 10.91 12.04 3.03
C LYS A 64 11.12 13.07 1.92
N SER A 65 10.69 12.78 0.69
CA SER A 65 10.85 13.62 -0.49
C SER A 65 9.50 13.96 -1.11
N PRO A 66 9.33 15.18 -1.66
CA PRO A 66 8.13 15.55 -2.39
C PRO A 66 7.98 14.71 -3.67
N TRP A 67 6.74 14.60 -4.15
CA TRP A 67 6.43 13.84 -5.36
C TRP A 67 7.26 14.25 -6.57
N ASP A 68 7.52 15.54 -6.76
CA ASP A 68 8.23 16.03 -7.95
C ASP A 68 9.66 15.48 -8.04
N GLU A 69 10.33 15.32 -6.88
CA GLU A 69 11.65 14.67 -6.81
C GLU A 69 11.54 13.17 -7.12
N VAL A 70 10.58 12.48 -6.51
CA VAL A 70 10.33 11.04 -6.70
C VAL A 70 10.00 10.74 -8.16
N ARG A 71 9.15 11.55 -8.78
CA ARG A 71 8.80 11.48 -10.21
C ARG A 71 10.04 11.68 -11.09
N THR A 72 10.85 12.70 -10.79
CA THR A 72 12.08 12.99 -11.54
C THR A 72 13.05 11.83 -11.47
N GLU A 73 13.21 11.21 -10.30
CA GLU A 73 14.04 10.02 -10.12
C GLU A 73 13.52 8.81 -10.92
N MET A 74 12.21 8.54 -10.88
CA MET A 74 11.60 7.46 -11.66
C MET A 74 11.89 7.59 -13.15
N ILE A 75 11.81 8.81 -13.69
CA ILE A 75 12.02 9.06 -15.11
C ILE A 75 13.51 9.02 -15.46
N ASN A 76 14.33 9.80 -14.76
CA ASN A 76 15.71 10.04 -15.17
C ASN A 76 16.67 8.91 -14.77
N GLU A 77 16.44 8.28 -13.62
CA GLU A 77 17.34 7.25 -13.10
C GLU A 77 16.83 5.83 -13.36
N LYS A 78 15.51 5.62 -13.23
CA LYS A 78 14.90 4.28 -13.37
C LYS A 78 14.39 4.03 -14.79
N GLY A 79 14.31 5.08 -15.61
CA GLY A 79 13.83 5.00 -16.99
C GLY A 79 12.36 4.59 -17.09
N ILE A 80 11.54 4.97 -16.12
CA ILE A 80 10.08 4.86 -16.20
C ILE A 80 9.58 5.96 -17.14
N SER A 81 8.57 5.65 -17.96
CA SER A 81 8.02 6.67 -18.86
C SER A 81 7.34 7.79 -18.05
N PRO A 82 7.35 9.05 -18.53
CA PRO A 82 6.67 10.14 -17.83
C PRO A 82 5.18 9.86 -17.57
N ASP A 83 4.50 9.26 -18.55
CA ASP A 83 3.09 8.86 -18.45
C ASP A 83 2.86 7.77 -17.39
N ALA A 84 3.73 6.75 -17.31
CA ALA A 84 3.64 5.74 -16.25
C ALA A 84 3.90 6.36 -14.87
N ALA A 85 4.90 7.25 -14.76
CA ALA A 85 5.20 7.96 -13.52
C ALA A 85 4.01 8.83 -13.06
N ASP A 86 3.37 9.55 -13.98
CA ASP A 86 2.19 10.38 -13.67
C ASP A 86 1.02 9.53 -13.16
N ARG A 87 0.74 8.39 -13.81
CA ARG A 87 -0.30 7.45 -13.37
C ARG A 87 0.00 6.85 -12.00
N ILE A 88 1.25 6.48 -11.72
CA ILE A 88 1.67 6.02 -10.38
C ILE A 88 1.34 7.11 -9.35
N GLY A 89 1.60 8.38 -9.68
CA GLY A 89 1.33 9.54 -8.83
C GLY A 89 -0.13 9.69 -8.42
N GLU A 90 -1.06 9.31 -9.29
CA GLU A 90 -2.50 9.32 -8.99
C GLU A 90 -2.84 8.34 -7.87
N TYR A 91 -2.14 7.20 -7.79
CA TYR A 91 -2.40 6.15 -6.80
C TYR A 91 -1.60 6.31 -5.51
N VAL A 92 -0.28 6.56 -5.59
CA VAL A 92 0.59 6.55 -4.40
C VAL A 92 0.32 7.71 -3.42
N ARG A 93 -0.43 8.72 -3.86
CA ARG A 93 -0.89 9.81 -2.99
C ARG A 93 -2.18 9.48 -2.24
N LEU A 94 -2.81 8.34 -2.54
CA LEU A 94 -4.02 7.90 -1.89
C LEU A 94 -3.68 7.17 -0.59
N ASN A 95 -4.36 7.57 0.48
CA ASN A 95 -4.40 6.85 1.73
C ASN A 95 -5.79 6.99 2.35
N GLY A 96 -6.15 6.07 3.23
CA GLY A 96 -7.47 6.05 3.84
C GLY A 96 -7.75 4.74 4.59
N GLY A 97 -9.02 4.37 4.66
CA GLY A 97 -9.48 3.14 5.29
C GLY A 97 -10.25 2.24 4.31
N LEU A 98 -11.31 1.61 4.81
CA LEU A 98 -12.13 0.67 4.07
C LEU A 98 -12.72 1.27 2.78
N GLU A 99 -13.15 2.53 2.85
CA GLU A 99 -13.71 3.26 1.71
C GLU A 99 -12.73 3.39 0.54
N LEU A 100 -11.43 3.55 0.82
CA LEU A 100 -10.41 3.60 -0.22
C LEU A 100 -10.23 2.22 -0.87
N ALA A 101 -10.22 1.15 -0.09
CA ALA A 101 -10.15 -0.20 -0.63
C ALA A 101 -11.35 -0.50 -1.54
N GLU A 102 -12.56 -0.10 -1.14
CA GLU A 102 -13.77 -0.26 -1.96
C GLU A 102 -13.75 0.59 -3.23
N LYS A 103 -13.26 1.83 -3.14
CA LYS A 103 -13.07 2.70 -4.30
C LYS A 103 -12.11 2.07 -5.32
N LEU A 104 -10.97 1.56 -4.85
CA LEU A 104 -9.94 0.97 -5.71
C LEU A 104 -10.36 -0.38 -6.31
N LEU A 105 -11.24 -1.14 -5.64
CA LEU A 105 -11.85 -2.35 -6.24
C LEU A 105 -12.71 -2.04 -7.46
N ASN A 106 -13.30 -0.84 -7.51
CA ASN A 106 -14.12 -0.37 -8.63
C ASN A 106 -13.33 0.45 -9.65
N ASP A 107 -12.00 0.59 -9.49
CA ASP A 107 -11.15 1.31 -10.44
C ASP A 107 -11.01 0.51 -11.74
N GLU A 108 -11.25 1.14 -12.89
CA GLU A 108 -11.28 0.48 -14.21
C GLU A 108 -9.94 -0.16 -14.64
N LYS A 109 -8.81 0.32 -14.08
CA LYS A 109 -7.48 -0.21 -14.40
C LYS A 109 -7.13 -1.33 -13.42
N LEU A 110 -7.34 -1.12 -12.12
CA LEU A 110 -7.00 -2.11 -11.09
C LEU A 110 -7.93 -3.33 -11.10
N SER A 111 -9.22 -3.16 -11.40
CA SER A 111 -10.20 -4.25 -11.53
C SER A 111 -9.91 -5.23 -12.68
N LYS A 112 -8.94 -4.92 -13.55
CA LYS A 112 -8.47 -5.83 -14.60
C LYS A 112 -7.25 -6.65 -14.17
N SER A 113 -6.56 -6.24 -13.11
CA SER A 113 -5.41 -6.96 -12.57
C SER A 113 -5.86 -7.92 -11.47
N LYS A 114 -5.68 -9.22 -11.70
CA LYS A 114 -5.95 -10.24 -10.69
C LYS A 114 -5.14 -10.03 -9.42
N ALA A 115 -3.86 -9.63 -9.55
CA ALA A 115 -2.99 -9.35 -8.42
C ALA A 115 -3.50 -8.16 -7.59
N ALA A 116 -3.98 -7.10 -8.25
CA ALA A 116 -4.55 -5.95 -7.57
C ALA A 116 -5.85 -6.31 -6.83
N ILE A 117 -6.75 -7.06 -7.46
CA ILE A 117 -8.01 -7.52 -6.83
C ILE A 117 -7.70 -8.35 -5.58
N GLU A 118 -6.85 -9.37 -5.69
CA GLU A 118 -6.49 -10.22 -4.55
C GLU A 118 -5.86 -9.41 -3.40
N GLY A 119 -5.01 -8.43 -3.74
CA GLY A 119 -4.42 -7.54 -2.75
C GLY A 119 -5.45 -6.65 -2.05
N LEU A 120 -6.40 -6.09 -2.80
CA LEU A 120 -7.46 -5.23 -2.27
C LEU A 120 -8.47 -6.01 -1.42
N GLU A 121 -8.85 -7.23 -1.83
CA GLU A 121 -9.71 -8.12 -1.04
C GLU A 121 -9.02 -8.50 0.28
N GLY A 122 -7.72 -8.79 0.24
CA GLY A 122 -6.91 -9.03 1.45
C GLY A 122 -6.89 -7.83 2.38
N ILE A 123 -6.64 -6.62 1.87
CA ILE A 123 -6.68 -5.38 2.66
C ILE A 123 -8.07 -5.13 3.24
N LYS A 124 -9.14 -5.35 2.47
CA LYS A 124 -10.52 -5.20 2.93
C LYS A 124 -10.81 -6.13 4.11
N LEU A 125 -10.41 -7.39 4.00
CA LEU A 125 -10.57 -8.38 5.07
C LEU A 125 -9.77 -8.01 6.32
N LEU A 126 -8.51 -7.60 6.14
CA LEU A 126 -7.64 -7.16 7.22
C LEU A 126 -8.22 -5.95 7.96
N LEU A 127 -8.72 -4.95 7.23
CA LEU A 127 -9.35 -3.76 7.82
C LEU A 127 -10.60 -4.12 8.64
N ASN A 128 -11.41 -5.08 8.19
CA ASN A 128 -12.55 -5.58 8.95
C ASN A 128 -12.11 -6.26 10.26
N TYR A 129 -11.05 -7.08 10.23
CA TYR A 129 -10.50 -7.67 11.46
C TYR A 129 -9.94 -6.62 12.41
N CYS A 130 -9.26 -5.59 11.90
CA CYS A 130 -8.79 -4.46 12.69
C CYS A 130 -9.95 -3.68 13.35
N GLU A 131 -11.11 -3.60 12.70
CA GLU A 131 -12.32 -3.04 13.31
C GLU A 131 -12.86 -3.92 14.43
N ILE A 132 -12.92 -5.24 14.26
CA ILE A 132 -13.32 -6.19 15.30
C ILE A 132 -12.36 -6.14 16.51
N TYR A 133 -11.05 -6.01 16.27
CA TYR A 133 -10.03 -5.87 17.31
C TYR A 133 -10.02 -4.48 17.98
N GLY A 134 -10.81 -3.53 17.49
CA GLY A 134 -10.89 -2.17 18.05
C GLY A 134 -9.64 -1.33 17.83
N ILE A 135 -8.89 -1.58 16.74
CA ILE A 135 -7.67 -0.83 16.38
C ILE A 135 -7.80 -0.03 15.08
N LYS A 136 -9.00 0.05 14.51
CA LYS A 136 -9.30 0.73 13.23
C LYS A 136 -8.77 2.15 13.15
N ASP A 137 -8.87 2.92 14.24
CA ASP A 137 -8.43 4.31 14.34
C ASP A 137 -6.91 4.50 14.23
N LYS A 138 -6.16 3.41 14.38
CA LYS A 138 -4.69 3.40 14.31
C LYS A 138 -4.18 2.89 12.97
N ILE A 139 -5.02 2.30 12.13
CA ILE A 139 -4.62 1.72 10.85
C ILE A 139 -4.84 2.73 9.72
N LEU A 140 -3.82 2.92 8.89
CA LEU A 140 -3.91 3.71 7.66
C LEU A 140 -3.51 2.83 6.47
N PHE A 141 -4.45 2.59 5.56
CA PHE A 141 -4.13 2.00 4.28
C PHE A 141 -3.48 3.07 3.40
N ASP A 142 -2.20 2.87 3.03
CA ASP A 142 -1.38 3.89 2.36
C ASP A 142 -0.64 3.27 1.16
N LEU A 143 -0.95 3.71 -0.05
CA LEU A 143 -0.38 3.17 -1.28
C LEU A 143 1.08 3.62 -1.51
N SER A 144 1.56 4.62 -0.78
CA SER A 144 2.98 5.01 -0.82
C SER A 144 3.89 4.03 -0.08
N LEU A 145 3.34 3.17 0.78
CA LEU A 145 4.13 2.21 1.56
C LEU A 145 4.61 1.05 0.67
N ALA A 146 5.88 1.07 0.28
CA ALA A 146 6.50 0.08 -0.61
C ALA A 146 7.81 -0.50 -0.05
N ARG A 147 7.83 -0.86 1.25
CA ARG A 147 9.03 -1.36 1.96
C ARG A 147 9.19 -2.87 1.94
N GLY A 148 10.44 -3.33 1.97
CA GLY A 148 10.81 -4.72 2.26
C GLY A 148 10.60 -5.72 1.10
N LEU A 149 10.80 -5.27 -0.15
CA LEU A 149 10.42 -6.00 -1.36
C LEU A 149 11.55 -6.71 -2.12
#